data_AF-A0A087TSW0-F1
#
_entry.id   AF-A0A087TSW0-F1
#
_cell.length_a   1.000
_cell.length_b   1.000
_cell.length_c   1.000
_cell.angle_alpha   90.00
_cell.angle_beta   90.00
_cell.angle_gamma   90.00
#
_symmetry.space_group_name_H-M   'P 1'
#
loop_
_entity.id
_entity.type
_entity.pdbx_description
1 polymer ?
#
loop_
_entity_poly.entity_id
_entity_poly.type
_entity_poly.pdbx_seq_one_letter_code
_entity_poly.pdbx_strand_id
1 'polypeptide(L)'
;MIVHGNIDVNQFLTGHGRFPVYLKRFKIQDCDQCPTCKTVADGDHFLYKCSIFKEVRRKYGIIGNTFIDVREHVDFVEAVLSHINSHKLECGVLI
;
A
#
# COMPACT_ATOMS: atom_id res chain seq x y z
N MET A 1 11.18 5.63 11.48
CA MET A 1 10.63 6.86 12.08
C MET A 1 9.16 6.57 12.38
N ILE A 2 8.72 6.75 13.63
CA ILE A 2 7.31 6.65 14.02
C ILE A 2 6.77 8.07 14.03
N VAL A 3 5.72 8.34 13.25
CA VAL A 3 5.11 9.68 13.10
C VAL A 3 3.66 9.72 13.59
N HIS A 4 3.06 8.56 13.87
CA HIS A 4 1.69 8.34 14.32
C HIS A 4 1.63 7.11 15.24
N GLY A 5 0.64 7.03 16.14
CA GLY A 5 0.49 5.90 17.07
C GLY A 5 0.15 4.57 16.39
N ASN A 6 -0.41 4.62 15.19
CA ASN A 6 -0.72 3.45 14.37
C ASN A 6 0.44 3.16 13.38
N ILE A 7 1.01 1.95 13.46
CA ILE A 7 2.15 1.51 12.63
C ILE A 7 1.79 1.39 11.14
N ASP A 8 0.56 1.02 10.83
CA ASP A 8 0.08 0.88 9.47
C ASP A 8 -0.09 2.25 8.80
N VAL A 9 -0.57 3.24 9.55
CA VAL A 9 -0.57 4.65 9.10
C VAL A 9 0.86 5.15 8.86
N ASN A 10 1.80 4.82 9.75
CA ASN A 10 3.21 5.22 9.57
C ASN A 10 3.82 4.70 8.27
N GLN A 11 3.42 3.51 7.81
CA GLN A 11 3.93 2.95 6.55
C GLN A 11 3.61 3.89 5.39
N PHE A 12 2.35 4.33 5.27
CA PHE A 12 1.96 5.29 4.23
C PHE A 12 2.61 6.66 4.41
N LEU A 13 2.65 7.20 5.63
CA LEU A 13 3.23 8.53 5.88
C LEU A 13 4.73 8.61 5.57
N THR A 14 5.45 7.50 5.70
CA THR A 14 6.90 7.46 5.46
C THR A 14 7.28 6.83 4.13
N GLY A 15 6.32 6.25 3.40
CA GLY A 15 6.59 5.42 2.22
C GLY A 15 7.40 4.16 2.53
N HIS A 16 7.46 3.75 3.80
CA HIS A 16 8.22 2.59 4.26
C HIS A 16 7.29 1.41 4.56
N GLY A 17 7.84 0.21 4.57
CA GLY A 17 7.13 -0.98 5.02
C GLY A 17 6.84 -1.97 3.91
N ARG A 18 5.58 -2.37 3.75
CA ARG A 18 5.19 -3.54 2.94
C ARG A 18 5.04 -3.27 1.43
N PHE A 19 5.35 -2.07 0.95
CA PHE A 19 5.17 -1.73 -0.45
C PHE A 19 6.23 -2.39 -1.35
N PRO A 20 5.87 -2.99 -2.49
CA PRO A 20 6.82 -3.64 -3.40
C PRO A 20 8.04 -2.79 -3.78
N VAL A 21 7.83 -1.51 -4.08
CA VAL A 21 8.93 -0.57 -4.38
C VAL A 21 9.93 -0.46 -3.23
N TYR A 22 9.43 -0.36 -1.99
CA TYR A 22 10.26 -0.29 -0.81
C TYR A 22 11.01 -1.60 -0.58
N LEU A 23 10.33 -2.73 -0.68
CA LEU A 23 10.94 -4.06 -0.48
C LEU A 23 12.02 -4.35 -1.52
N LYS A 24 11.82 -3.98 -2.80
CA LYS A 24 12.83 -4.10 -3.85
C LYS A 24 14.05 -3.21 -3.59
N ARG A 25 13.84 -1.97 -3.15
CA ARG A 25 14.94 -1.05 -2.78
C ARG A 25 15.88 -1.65 -1.74
N PHE A 26 15.34 -2.42 -0.79
CA PHE A 26 16.12 -3.09 0.26
C PHE A 26 16.49 -4.54 -0.07
N LYS A 27 16.30 -4.97 -1.34
CA LYS A 27 16.63 -6.30 -1.84
C LYS A 27 15.95 -7.45 -1.08
N ILE A 28 14.76 -7.18 -0.52
CA ILE A 28 13.94 -8.20 0.16
C ILE A 28 13.14 -9.04 -0.86
N GLN A 29 12.80 -8.42 -1.99
CA GLN A 29 12.13 -9.07 -3.12
C GLN A 29 12.61 -8.46 -4.44
N ASP A 30 12.39 -9.13 -5.56
CA ASP A 30 12.93 -8.67 -6.85
C ASP A 30 11.94 -7.83 -7.71
N CYS A 31 10.66 -7.81 -7.33
CA CYS A 31 9.63 -7.04 -8.04
C CYS A 31 9.20 -5.78 -7.28
N ASP A 32 8.89 -4.73 -8.02
CA ASP A 32 8.35 -3.45 -7.54
C ASP A 32 6.90 -3.22 -8.01
N GLN A 33 6.30 -4.23 -8.64
CA GLN A 33 4.99 -4.15 -9.27
C GLN A 33 3.88 -4.68 -8.37
N CYS A 34 2.68 -4.13 -8.53
CA CYS A 34 1.47 -4.66 -7.94
C CYS A 34 1.20 -6.05 -8.53
N PRO A 35 0.95 -7.08 -7.71
CA PRO A 35 0.66 -8.43 -8.20
C PRO A 35 -0.52 -8.47 -9.16
N THR A 36 -1.49 -7.58 -8.98
CA THR A 36 -2.72 -7.60 -9.78
C THR A 36 -2.67 -6.73 -11.01
N CYS A 37 -2.36 -5.43 -10.88
CA CYS A 37 -2.41 -4.52 -12.03
C CYS A 37 -1.05 -4.30 -12.71
N LYS A 38 0.02 -4.95 -12.22
CA LYS A 38 1.37 -4.97 -12.82
C LYS A 38 2.03 -3.59 -12.99
N THR A 39 1.53 -2.56 -12.33
CA THR A 39 2.16 -1.23 -12.27
C THR A 39 3.03 -1.10 -11.03
N VAL A 40 3.97 -0.15 -11.03
CA VAL A 40 4.78 0.21 -9.86
C VAL A 40 3.89 0.42 -8.62
N ALA A 41 4.24 -0.25 -7.52
CA ALA A 41 3.44 -0.36 -6.32
C ALA A 41 4.13 0.27 -5.10
N ASP A 42 3.92 1.58 -4.96
CA ASP A 42 4.22 2.38 -3.77
C ASP A 42 2.94 2.69 -2.98
N GLY A 43 3.03 3.49 -1.91
CA GLY A 43 1.86 3.91 -1.13
C GLY A 43 0.81 4.61 -1.99
N ASP A 44 1.23 5.55 -2.85
CA ASP A 44 0.35 6.32 -3.74
C ASP A 44 -0.42 5.42 -4.73
N HIS A 45 0.24 4.37 -5.21
CA HIS A 45 -0.41 3.39 -6.06
C HIS A 45 -1.63 2.80 -5.36
N PHE A 46 -1.50 2.33 -4.13
CA PHE A 46 -2.60 1.72 -3.41
C PHE A 46 -3.66 2.73 -2.96
N LEU A 47 -3.23 3.93 -2.56
CA LEU A 47 -4.12 5.01 -2.13
C LEU A 47 -4.95 5.60 -3.28
N TYR A 48 -4.41 5.71 -4.49
CA TYR A 48 -5.07 6.50 -5.56
C TYR A 48 -5.26 5.75 -6.88
N LYS A 49 -4.33 4.86 -7.25
CA LYS A 49 -4.21 4.39 -8.66
C LYS A 49 -4.69 2.95 -8.86
N CYS A 50 -4.56 2.10 -7.84
CA CYS A 50 -4.80 0.68 -7.97
C CYS A 50 -6.28 0.39 -8.24
N SER A 51 -6.57 -0.34 -9.31
CA SER A 51 -7.93 -0.68 -9.73
C SER A 51 -8.64 -1.62 -8.75
N ILE A 52 -7.91 -2.52 -8.08
CA ILE A 52 -8.46 -3.40 -7.02
C ILE A 52 -9.10 -2.58 -5.92
N PHE A 53 -8.42 -1.52 -5.47
CA PHE A 53 -8.89 -0.72 -4.35
C PHE A 53 -9.93 0.32 -4.75
N LYS A 54 -10.40 0.34 -6.01
CA LYS A 54 -11.45 1.26 -6.44
C LYS A 54 -12.72 1.12 -5.60
N GLU A 55 -13.17 -0.11 -5.39
CA GLU A 55 -14.36 -0.40 -4.60
C GLU A 55 -14.14 -0.18 -3.10
N VAL A 56 -12.94 -0.50 -2.62
CA VAL A 56 -12.54 -0.26 -1.23
C VAL A 56 -12.53 1.24 -0.94
N ARG A 57 -11.92 2.06 -1.80
CA ARG A 57 -11.93 3.53 -1.68
C ARG A 57 -13.36 4.06 -1.62
N ARG A 58 -14.23 3.60 -2.54
CA ARG A 58 -15.65 3.99 -2.54
C ARG A 58 -16.35 3.62 -1.24
N LYS A 59 -16.09 2.43 -0.68
CA LYS A 59 -16.66 1.98 0.61
C LYS A 59 -16.30 2.93 1.76
N TYR A 60 -15.09 3.49 1.76
CA TYR A 60 -14.61 4.42 2.78
C TYR A 60 -14.83 5.91 2.43
N GLY A 61 -15.69 6.21 1.44
CA GLY A 61 -16.01 7.59 1.06
C GLY A 61 -14.89 8.32 0.31
N ILE A 62 -13.85 7.62 -0.12
CA ILE A 62 -12.75 8.15 -0.92
C ILE A 62 -13.20 8.15 -2.38
N ILE A 63 -13.70 9.28 -2.85
CA ILE A 63 -14.30 9.45 -4.18
C ILE A 63 -13.53 10.52 -4.96
N GLY A 64 -13.03 10.16 -6.15
CA GLY A 64 -12.31 11.08 -7.03
C GLY A 64 -10.82 11.23 -6.68
N ASN A 65 -10.23 12.36 -7.07
CA ASN A 65 -8.81 12.69 -6.86
C ASN A 65 -8.57 13.53 -5.58
N THR A 66 -9.42 13.41 -4.58
CA THR A 66 -9.23 14.09 -3.29
C THR A 66 -8.02 13.53 -2.56
N PHE A 67 -7.31 14.41 -1.85
CA PHE A 67 -6.24 14.00 -0.94
C PHE A 67 -6.81 13.08 0.15
N ILE A 68 -6.14 11.95 0.40
CA ILE A 68 -6.50 11.00 1.46
C ILE A 68 -5.59 11.26 2.65
N ASP A 69 -6.14 11.80 3.74
CA ASP A 69 -5.42 11.78 5.00
C ASP A 69 -5.51 10.39 5.62
N VAL A 70 -4.43 9.62 5.50
CA VAL A 70 -4.32 8.26 6.03
C VAL A 70 -4.49 8.18 7.55
N ARG A 71 -4.38 9.30 8.27
CA ARG A 71 -4.66 9.38 9.72
C ARG A 71 -6.15 9.27 10.03
N GLU A 72 -6.99 9.81 9.14
CA GLU A 72 -8.45 9.80 9.27
C GLU A 72 -9.09 8.55 8.66
N HIS A 73 -8.31 7.78 7.89
CA HIS A 73 -8.77 6.59 7.15
C HIS A 73 -8.02 5.31 7.57
N VAL A 74 -7.88 5.08 8.87
CA VAL A 74 -7.14 3.93 9.43
C VAL A 74 -7.68 2.58 8.92
N ASP A 75 -8.99 2.38 8.94
CA ASP A 75 -9.59 1.12 8.49
C ASP A 75 -9.32 0.84 6.99
N PHE A 76 -9.27 1.89 6.17
CA PHE A 76 -8.91 1.78 4.77
C PHE A 76 -7.45 1.38 4.60
N VAL A 77 -6.55 2.02 5.36
CA VAL A 77 -5.11 1.72 5.40
C VAL A 77 -4.87 0.26 5.78
N GLU A 78 -5.56 -0.24 6.81
CA GLU A 78 -5.45 -1.62 7.27
C GLU A 78 -5.99 -2.60 6.22
N ALA A 79 -7.13 -2.30 5.58
CA ALA A 79 -7.67 -3.11 4.50
C ALA A 79 -6.69 -3.22 3.31
N VAL A 80 -6.02 -2.12 2.96
CA VAL A 80 -5.00 -2.11 1.90
C VAL A 80 -3.81 -2.98 2.26
N LEU A 81 -3.24 -2.80 3.46
CA LEU A 81 -2.05 -3.55 3.88
C LEU A 81 -2.34 -5.03 4.09
N SER A 82 -3.54 -5.39 4.54
CA SER A 82 -3.99 -6.77 4.63
C SER A 82 -3.98 -7.45 3.26
N HIS A 83 -4.53 -6.79 2.24
CA HIS A 83 -4.52 -7.29 0.87
C HIS A 83 -3.08 -7.41 0.31
N ILE A 84 -2.21 -6.42 0.55
CA ILE A 84 -0.80 -6.50 0.12
C ILE A 84 -0.11 -7.72 0.74
N ASN A 85 -0.35 -8.00 2.02
CA ASN A 85 0.24 -9.16 2.69
C ASN A 85 -0.26 -10.50 2.12
N SER A 86 -1.54 -10.59 1.76
CA SER A 86 -2.10 -11.81 1.15
C SER A 86 -1.44 -12.20 -0.17
N HIS A 87 -0.85 -11.23 -0.89
CA HIS A 87 -0.18 -11.45 -2.18
C HIS A 87 1.35 -11.34 -2.12
N LYS A 88 1.95 -11.27 -0.92
CA LYS A 88 3.40 -11.06 -0.73
C LYS A 88 4.27 -12.16 -1.35
N LEU A 89 3.75 -13.38 -1.49
CA LEU A 89 4.47 -14.54 -2.03
C LEU A 89 4.50 -14.61 -3.57
N GLU A 90 3.71 -13.79 -4.27
CA GLU A 90 3.67 -13.78 -5.74
C GLU A 90 4.90 -13.09 -6.35
N CYS A 91 5.66 -12.39 -5.51
CA CYS A 91 6.94 -11.82 -5.84
C CYS A 91 8.02 -12.71 -5.25
N GLY A 92 8.93 -13.25 -6.08
CA GLY A 92 10.04 -14.06 -5.60
C GLY A 92 10.76 -13.35 -4.44
N VAL A 93 10.78 -14.00 -3.28
CA VAL A 93 11.49 -13.50 -2.10
C VAL A 93 12.96 -13.82 -2.29
N LEU A 94 13.83 -12.81 -2.19
CA LEU A 94 15.27 -12.98 -2.21
C LEU A 94 15.70 -13.35 -0.79
N ILE A 95 15.58 -14.64 -0.43
CA ILE A 95 16.18 -15.23 0.78
C ILE A 95 17.40 -16.05 0.42
#